data_AF-A0A0A8X1X6-F1
#
_entry.id   AF-A0A0A8X1X6-F1
#
_cell.length_a   1.000
_cell.length_b   1.000
_cell.length_c   1.000
_cell.angle_alpha   90.00
_cell.angle_beta   90.00
_cell.angle_gamma   90.00
#
_symmetry.space_group_name_H-M   'P 1'
#
loop_
_entity.id
_entity.type
_entity.pdbx_description
1 polymer ?
#
loop_
_entity_poly.entity_id
_entity_poly.type
_entity_poly.pdbx_seq_one_letter_code
_entity_poly.pdbx_strand_id
1 'polypeptide(L)'
;MEFAELMVFGIVWGGLLVYFLTPFNDKISVEGNSKVTVSKAFKESLTRLILHKKAILALLMLIITLNFIWTYFISIDDHNKLHGVASESVKPQAIFYMISITLYAALLYILLAVRRTLKLKKYWIER
;
A
#
# COMPACT_ATOMS: atom_id res chain seq x y z
N MET A 1 -8.84 0.36 19.90
CA MET A 1 -9.22 1.26 18.79
C MET A 1 -10.68 1.02 18.48
N GLU A 2 -11.46 2.09 18.49
CA GLU A 2 -12.86 2.02 18.07
C GLU A 2 -12.94 1.82 16.55
N PHE A 3 -14.02 1.21 16.06
CA PHE A 3 -14.22 0.94 14.63
C PHE A 3 -14.14 2.21 13.77
N ALA A 4 -14.61 3.35 14.30
CA ALA A 4 -14.53 4.64 13.64
C ALA A 4 -13.07 5.09 13.40
N GLU A 5 -12.18 4.90 14.38
CA GLU A 5 -10.76 5.25 14.26
C GLU A 5 -10.07 4.41 13.18
N LEU A 6 -10.39 3.11 13.11
CA LEU A 6 -9.89 2.21 12.08
C LEU A 6 -10.39 2.61 10.68
N MET A 7 -11.65 3.02 10.56
CA MET A 7 -12.19 3.51 9.29
C MET A 7 -11.49 4.79 8.84
N VAL A 8 -11.35 5.78 9.73
CA VAL A 8 -10.69 7.05 9.42
C VAL A 8 -9.23 6.81 9.03
N PHE A 9 -8.51 5.99 9.80
CA PHE A 9 -7.15 5.61 9.48
C PHE A 9 -7.06 4.92 8.12
N GLY A 10 -7.91 3.92 7.86
CA GLY A 10 -7.93 3.20 6.58
C GLY A 10 -8.18 4.10 5.38
N ILE A 11 -9.12 5.06 5.49
CA ILE A 11 -9.44 5.99 4.41
C ILE A 11 -8.30 6.98 4.17
N VAL A 12 -7.80 7.63 5.23
CA VAL A 12 -6.74 8.65 5.11
C VAL A 12 -5.43 8.02 4.66
N TRP A 13 -5.02 6.94 5.33
CA TRP A 13 -3.78 6.22 5.02
C TRP A 13 -3.86 5.56 3.64
N GLY A 14 -4.97 4.91 3.32
CA GLY A 14 -5.20 4.31 2.00
C GLY A 14 -5.22 5.35 0.87
N GLY A 15 -5.88 6.50 1.08
CA GLY A 15 -5.90 7.61 0.13
C GLY A 15 -4.50 8.18 -0.14
N LEU A 16 -3.68 8.33 0.91
CA LEU A 16 -2.31 8.82 0.79
C LEU A 16 -1.42 7.81 0.04
N LEU A 17 -1.62 6.52 0.30
CA LEU A 17 -0.92 5.44 -0.40
C LEU A 17 -1.29 5.40 -1.88
N VAL A 18 -2.57 5.58 -2.21
CA VAL A 18 -3.05 5.73 -3.60
C VAL A 18 -2.44 6.96 -4.27
N TYR A 19 -2.36 8.09 -3.56
CA TYR A 19 -1.74 9.31 -4.08
C TYR A 19 -0.25 9.10 -4.40
N PHE A 20 0.50 8.46 -3.49
CA PHE A 20 1.92 8.19 -3.72
C PHE A 20 2.15 7.14 -4.80
N LEU A 21 1.27 6.14 -4.95
CA LEU A 21 1.40 5.13 -6.00
C LEU A 21 0.94 5.61 -7.38
N THR A 22 0.19 6.69 -7.48
CA THR A 22 -0.31 7.18 -8.77
C THR A 22 0.75 8.06 -9.45
N PRO A 23 1.31 7.66 -10.61
CA PRO A 23 2.24 8.50 -11.35
C PRO A 23 1.49 9.65 -12.03
N PHE A 24 1.86 10.89 -11.70
CA PHE A 24 1.19 12.10 -12.22
C PHE A 24 1.65 12.51 -13.63
N ASN A 25 2.68 11.87 -14.18
CA ASN A 25 3.29 12.29 -15.44
C ASN A 25 3.46 11.09 -16.38
N ASP A 26 2.33 10.60 -16.90
CA ASP A 26 2.29 9.51 -17.87
C ASP A 26 2.42 10.06 -19.29
N LYS A 27 3.65 10.43 -19.70
CA LYS A 27 3.97 10.35 -21.12
C LYS A 27 4.12 8.87 -21.45
N ILE A 28 3.00 8.25 -21.80
CA ILE A 28 3.00 6.91 -22.40
C ILE A 28 3.69 7.10 -23.76
N SER A 29 4.99 6.81 -23.84
CA SER A 29 5.68 6.61 -25.10
C SER A 29 5.03 5.41 -25.79
N VAL A 30 4.04 5.71 -26.63
CA VAL A 30 3.46 4.76 -27.57
C VAL A 30 4.50 4.55 -28.66
N GLU A 31 5.52 3.75 -28.35
CA GLU A 31 6.55 3.41 -29.30
C GLU A 31 6.30 1.97 -29.79
N GLY A 32 5.91 1.87 -31.06
CA GLY A 32 6.14 0.68 -31.87
C GLY A 32 5.18 -0.50 -31.69
N ASN A 33 4.07 -0.45 -32.42
CA ASN A 33 3.66 -1.48 -33.37
C ASN A 33 4.06 -2.95 -33.06
N SER A 34 3.50 -3.55 -32.01
CA SER A 34 3.44 -5.01 -31.88
C SER A 34 2.22 -5.40 -31.06
N LYS A 35 1.66 -6.57 -31.32
CA LYS A 35 0.50 -7.17 -30.66
C LYS A 35 0.83 -7.40 -29.17
N VAL A 36 0.75 -6.35 -28.33
CA VAL A 36 1.15 -6.42 -26.92
C VAL A 36 0.09 -7.20 -26.14
N THR A 37 0.41 -8.44 -25.80
CA THR A 37 -0.41 -9.28 -24.89
C THR A 37 -0.62 -8.54 -23.56
N VAL A 38 -1.85 -8.56 -23.04
CA VAL A 38 -2.27 -7.87 -21.79
C VAL A 38 -1.31 -8.15 -20.62
N SER A 39 -0.77 -9.37 -20.53
CA SER A 39 0.24 -9.75 -19.53
C SER A 39 1.54 -8.91 -19.62
N LYS A 40 2.02 -8.61 -20.83
CA LYS A 40 3.22 -7.81 -21.06
C LYS A 40 2.97 -6.34 -20.67
N ALA A 41 1.81 -5.80 -21.03
CA ALA A 41 1.39 -4.45 -20.62
C ALA A 41 1.19 -4.34 -19.10
N PHE A 42 0.64 -5.37 -18.46
CA PHE A 42 0.50 -5.43 -16.99
C PHE A 42 1.87 -5.43 -16.31
N LYS A 43 2.78 -6.30 -16.75
CA LYS A 43 4.15 -6.41 -16.20
C LYS A 43 4.92 -5.10 -16.34
N GLU A 44 4.83 -4.46 -17.50
CA GLU A 44 5.48 -3.17 -17.73
C GLU A 44 4.87 -2.04 -16.89
N SER A 45 3.55 -2.04 -16.70
CA SER A 45 2.88 -1.11 -15.79
C SER A 45 3.32 -1.32 -14.34
N LEU A 46 3.54 -2.57 -13.93
CA LEU A 46 4.00 -2.98 -12.59
C LEU A 46 5.42 -2.45 -12.33
N THR A 47 6.34 -2.69 -13.26
CA THR A 47 7.74 -2.25 -13.14
C THR A 47 7.84 -0.72 -13.12
N ARG A 48 7.03 -0.04 -13.95
CA ARG A 48 6.96 1.43 -13.99
C ARG A 48 6.31 2.01 -12.72
N LEU A 49 5.40 1.27 -12.08
CA LEU A 49 4.83 1.59 -10.77
C LEU A 49 5.83 1.41 -9.63
N ILE A 50 6.78 0.48 -9.71
CA ILE A 50 7.79 0.28 -8.65
C ILE A 50 8.91 1.32 -8.72
N LEU A 51 9.37 1.66 -9.92
CA LEU A 51 10.58 2.48 -10.12
C LEU A 51 10.34 4.00 -10.12
N HIS A 52 9.13 4.46 -9.80
CA HIS A 52 8.88 5.90 -9.73
C HIS A 52 9.24 6.47 -8.36
N LYS A 53 9.75 7.71 -8.34
CA LYS A 53 10.21 8.39 -7.09
C LYS A 53 9.13 8.44 -5.99
N LYS A 54 7.84 8.40 -6.35
CA LYS A 54 6.74 8.42 -5.36
C LYS A 54 6.40 7.03 -4.80
N ALA A 55 6.73 5.92 -5.47
CA ALA A 55 6.63 4.58 -4.87
C ALA A 55 7.62 4.40 -3.71
N ILE A 56 8.79 5.03 -3.80
CA ILE A 56 9.76 5.04 -2.69
C ILE A 56 9.15 5.73 -1.46
N LEU A 57 8.40 6.82 -1.65
CA LEU A 57 7.64 7.48 -0.58
C LEU A 57 6.57 6.57 0.01
N ALA A 58 5.82 5.82 -0.81
CA ALA A 58 4.84 4.85 -0.33
C ALA A 58 5.49 3.72 0.49
N LEU A 59 6.63 3.19 0.03
CA LEU A 59 7.40 2.18 0.75
C LEU A 59 7.91 2.72 2.09
N LEU A 60 8.49 3.92 2.08
CA LEU A 60 9.00 4.59 3.28
C LEU A 60 7.87 4.83 4.29
N MET A 61 6.71 5.28 3.82
CA MET A 61 5.51 5.44 4.64
C MET A 61 5.05 4.12 5.26
N LEU A 62 5.07 3.01 4.52
CA LEU A 62 4.75 1.68 5.04
C LEU A 62 5.75 1.26 6.14
N ILE A 63 7.05 1.45 5.91
CA ILE A 63 8.09 1.14 6.91
C ILE A 63 7.90 1.95 8.19
N ILE A 64 7.64 3.27 8.07
CA ILE A 64 7.35 4.13 9.23
C ILE A 64 6.12 3.63 9.98
N THR A 65 5.07 3.25 9.25
CA THR A 65 3.83 2.74 9.85
C THR A 65 4.06 1.44 10.63
N LEU A 66 4.83 0.50 10.06
CA LEU A 66 5.18 -0.76 10.73
C LEU A 66 6.00 -0.53 12.01
N ASN A 67 6.98 0.39 11.96
CA ASN A 67 7.75 0.76 13.14
C ASN A 67 6.85 1.39 14.21
N PHE A 68 5.92 2.27 13.83
CA PHE A 68 5.01 2.91 14.76
C PHE A 68 4.07 1.92 15.44
N ILE A 69 3.53 0.94 14.70
CA ILE A 69 2.73 -0.15 15.28
C ILE A 69 3.58 -0.92 16.30
N TRP A 70 4.80 -1.30 15.92
CA TRP A 70 5.67 -2.06 16.81
C TRP A 70 6.00 -1.31 18.12
N THR A 71 6.41 -0.04 18.02
CA THR A 71 6.74 0.78 19.20
C THR A 71 5.52 1.05 20.07
N TYR A 72 4.35 1.26 19.47
CA TYR A 72 3.09 1.43 20.20
C TYR A 72 2.78 0.21 21.08
N PHE A 73 2.87 -1.00 20.52
CA PHE A 73 2.60 -2.22 21.28
C PHE A 73 3.67 -2.52 22.35
N ILE A 74 4.94 -2.18 22.10
CA ILE A 74 5.97 -2.23 23.15
C ILE A 74 5.61 -1.30 24.31
N SER A 75 5.19 -0.06 24.00
CA SER A 75 4.83 0.92 25.03
C SER A 75 3.66 0.44 25.90
N ILE A 76 2.68 -0.25 25.32
CA ILE A 76 1.57 -0.85 26.08
C ILE A 76 2.06 -1.97 26.99
N ASP A 77 2.89 -2.87 26.46
CA ASP A 77 3.44 -4.00 27.21
C ASP A 77 4.24 -3.50 28.43
N ASP A 78 5.06 -2.46 28.23
CA ASP A 78 5.86 -1.85 29.29
C ASP A 78 5.00 -1.09 30.30
N HIS A 79 3.99 -0.34 29.85
CA HIS A 79 3.04 0.33 30.74
C HIS A 79 2.27 -0.66 31.63
N ASN A 80 1.80 -1.77 31.06
CA ASN A 80 1.08 -2.81 31.81
C ASN A 80 1.97 -3.46 32.86
N LYS A 81 3.24 -3.75 32.52
CA LYS A 81 4.23 -4.28 33.48
C LYS A 81 4.48 -3.32 34.64
N LEU A 82 4.66 -2.02 34.34
CA LEU A 82 4.92 -1.00 35.36
C LEU A 82 3.73 -0.84 36.34
N HIS A 83 2.51 -1.07 35.88
CA HIS A 83 1.30 -1.03 36.72
C HIS A 83 0.89 -2.38 37.31
N GLY A 84 1.73 -3.41 37.17
CA GLY A 84 1.46 -4.73 37.74
C GLY A 84 0.25 -5.44 37.14
N VAL A 85 -0.20 -5.01 35.96
CA VAL A 85 -1.32 -5.65 35.26
C VAL A 85 -0.75 -6.92 34.62
N ALA A 86 -1.07 -8.08 35.19
CA ALA A 86 -0.77 -9.40 34.61
C ALA A 86 -1.58 -9.59 33.32
N SER A 87 -1.12 -8.96 32.26
CA SER A 87 -1.73 -9.00 30.93
C SER A 87 -1.00 -10.04 30.09
N GLU A 88 -1.73 -10.78 29.26
CA GLU A 88 -1.12 -11.55 28.19
C GLU A 88 -0.30 -10.62 27.28
N SER A 89 0.80 -11.13 26.72
CA SER A 89 1.66 -10.32 25.86
C SER A 89 0.88 -9.79 24.65
N VAL A 90 0.98 -8.49 24.40
CA VAL A 90 0.31 -7.83 23.26
C VAL A 90 1.06 -8.01 21.93
N LYS A 91 2.19 -8.72 21.92
CA LYS A 91 3.03 -8.97 20.73
C LYS A 91 2.29 -9.70 19.58
N PRO A 92 1.46 -10.73 19.82
CA PRO A 92 0.72 -11.39 18.73
C PRO A 92 -0.24 -10.45 18.02
N GLN A 93 -0.87 -9.54 18.78
CA GLN A 93 -1.75 -8.51 18.22
C GLN A 93 -0.94 -7.55 17.33
N ALA A 94 0.22 -7.09 17.78
CA ALA A 94 1.12 -6.25 16.97
C ALA A 94 1.46 -6.90 15.62
N ILE A 95 1.81 -8.19 15.63
CA ILE A 95 2.12 -8.96 14.42
C ILE A 95 0.89 -9.02 13.49
N PHE A 96 -0.30 -9.29 14.04
CA PHE A 96 -1.53 -9.34 13.27
C PHE A 96 -1.82 -7.99 12.58
N TYR A 97 -1.64 -6.87 13.27
CA TYR A 97 -1.79 -5.53 12.68
C TYR A 97 -0.76 -5.25 11.58
N MET A 98 0.50 -5.61 11.80
CA MET A 98 1.57 -5.46 10.80
C MET A 98 1.33 -6.28 9.54
N ILE A 99 0.88 -7.53 9.68
CA ILE A 99 0.52 -8.37 8.53
C ILE A 99 -0.69 -7.78 7.81
N SER A 100 -1.72 -7.37 8.55
CA SER A 100 -2.95 -6.81 7.98
C SER A 100 -2.69 -5.54 7.17
N ILE A 101 -1.88 -4.60 7.69
CA ILE A 101 -1.55 -3.36 6.98
C ILE A 101 -0.70 -3.63 5.73
N THR A 102 0.19 -4.61 5.79
CA THR A 102 1.02 -5.02 4.64
C THR A 102 0.16 -5.64 3.54
N LEU A 103 -0.77 -6.54 3.89
CA LEU A 103 -1.73 -7.11 2.95
C LEU A 103 -2.63 -6.04 2.34
N TYR A 104 -3.10 -5.09 3.15
CA TYR A 104 -3.91 -3.97 2.67
C TYR A 104 -3.16 -3.11 1.64
N ALA A 105 -1.89 -2.76 1.92
CA ALA A 105 -1.05 -2.03 0.97
C ALA A 105 -0.81 -2.81 -0.33
N ALA A 106 -0.55 -4.12 -0.23
CA ALA A 106 -0.36 -4.98 -1.39
C ALA A 106 -1.63 -5.07 -2.27
N LEU A 107 -2.81 -5.17 -1.65
CA LEU A 107 -4.09 -5.16 -2.37
C LEU A 107 -4.33 -3.83 -3.08
N LEU A 108 -4.10 -2.70 -2.42
CA LEU A 108 -4.20 -1.37 -3.05
C LEU A 108 -3.26 -1.26 -4.26
N TYR A 109 -2.04 -1.74 -4.11
CA TYR A 109 -1.05 -1.76 -5.18
C TYR A 109 -1.52 -2.57 -6.40
N ILE A 110 -2.03 -3.78 -6.18
CA ILE A 110 -2.56 -4.64 -7.26
C ILE A 110 -3.75 -3.97 -7.94
N LEU A 111 -4.70 -3.42 -7.18
CA LEU A 111 -5.88 -2.72 -7.70
C LEU A 111 -5.48 -1.54 -8.60
N LEU A 112 -4.47 -0.77 -8.20
CA LEU A 112 -3.92 0.33 -8.98
C LEU A 112 -3.29 -0.13 -10.30
N ALA A 113 -2.50 -1.21 -10.26
CA ALA A 113 -1.90 -1.79 -11.45
C ALA A 113 -2.98 -2.27 -12.44
N VAL A 114 -3.99 -3.01 -11.96
CA VAL A 114 -5.11 -3.48 -12.77
C VAL A 114 -5.89 -2.32 -13.38
N ARG A 115 -6.22 -1.29 -12.58
CA ARG A 115 -6.95 -0.10 -13.07
C ARG A 115 -6.17 0.61 -14.19
N ARG A 116 -4.85 0.68 -14.09
CA ARG A 116 -4.00 1.30 -15.12
C ARG A 116 -3.98 0.48 -16.40
N THR A 117 -3.85 -0.85 -16.31
CA THR A 117 -3.92 -1.74 -17.48
C THR A 117 -5.27 -1.67 -18.18
N LEU A 118 -6.39 -1.63 -17.43
CA LEU A 118 -7.73 -1.48 -18.01
C LEU A 118 -7.92 -0.14 -18.72
N LYS A 119 -7.43 0.97 -18.14
CA LYS A 119 -7.44 2.28 -18.81
C LYS A 119 -6.65 2.28 -20.12
N LEU A 120 -5.49 1.62 -20.16
CA LEU A 120 -4.70 1.47 -21.39
C LEU A 120 -5.47 0.69 -22.46
N LYS A 121 -6.13 -0.43 -22.09
CA LYS A 121 -6.95 -1.21 -23.02
C LYS A 121 -8.10 -0.39 -23.62
N LYS A 122 -8.82 0.39 -22.79
CA LYS A 122 -9.93 1.23 -23.27
C LYS A 122 -9.45 2.27 -24.29
N TYR A 123 -8.32 2.93 -24.01
CA TYR A 123 -7.71 3.90 -24.93
C TYR A 123 -7.34 3.30 -26.30
N TRP A 124 -7.04 2.00 -26.36
CA TRP A 124 -6.72 1.28 -27.59
C TRP A 124 -7.96 0.86 -28.41
N ILE A 125 -9.15 0.83 -27.82
CA ILE A 125 -10.39 0.40 -28.49
C ILE A 125 -11.16 1.59 -29.09
N GLU A 126 -11.02 2.79 -28.50
CA GLU A 126 -11.68 4.02 -28.97
C GLU A 126 -10.87 4.78 -30.05
N ARG A 127 -9.81 4.19 -30.60
CA ARG A 127 -8.93 4.77 -31.63
C ARG A 127 -8.89 3.89 -32.87
#